data_AF-S3IWA0-F1
#
_entry.id   AF-S3IWA0-F1
#
_cell.length_a   1.000
_cell.length_b   1.000
_cell.length_c   1.000
_cell.angle_alpha   90.00
_cell.angle_beta   90.00
_cell.angle_gamma   90.00
#
_symmetry.space_group_name_H-M   'P 1'
#
loop_
_entity.id
_entity.type
_entity.pdbx_description
1 polymer ?
#
loop_
_entity_poly.entity_id
_entity_poly.type
_entity_poly.pdbx_seq_one_letter_code
_entity_poly.pdbx_strand_id
1 'polypeptide(L)'
;MLSDKGPSQADPITRAVIITINNMLIYLMAAISHKDWVSRRQDQKQGIERVHTLGKYCGKQADQERHQKVMCYRQVKKLSIRETADATGYSSSQMCRIQALYRQSERGNFG
;
A
#
# COMPACT_ATOMS: atom_id res chain seq x y z
N MET A 1 44.16 24.82 39.43
CA MET A 1 43.60 25.99 38.73
C MET A 1 43.63 25.73 37.22
N LEU A 2 42.71 24.92 36.71
CA LEU A 2 42.38 24.91 35.28
C LEU A 2 40.89 25.16 35.25
N SER A 3 40.55 26.36 34.79
CA SER A 3 39.21 26.92 34.82
C SER A 3 38.30 26.07 33.93
N ASP A 4 37.38 25.35 34.56
CA ASP A 4 36.18 24.83 33.95
C ASP A 4 35.38 26.02 33.39
N LYS A 5 35.68 26.41 32.15
CA LYS A 5 34.77 27.22 31.36
C LYS A 5 33.72 26.28 30.77
N GLY A 6 32.79 25.85 31.62
CA GLY A 6 31.51 25.33 31.15
C GLY A 6 30.84 26.31 30.17
N PRO A 7 29.89 25.87 29.34
CA PRO A 7 29.29 26.62 28.23
C PRO A 7 28.37 27.78 28.69
N SER A 8 28.74 28.49 29.74
CA SER A 8 27.95 29.55 30.37
C SER A 8 28.17 30.93 29.78
N GLN A 9 29.12 31.14 28.86
CA GLN A 9 29.35 32.43 28.21
C GLN A 9 29.70 32.29 26.73
N ALA A 10 28.79 31.74 25.93
CA ALA A 10 28.82 32.03 24.50
C ALA A 10 28.33 33.47 24.30
N ASP A 11 29.12 34.28 23.59
CA ASP A 11 28.78 35.66 23.24
C ASP A 11 27.36 35.75 22.64
N PRO A 12 26.49 36.66 23.12
CA PRO A 12 25.10 36.76 22.67
C PRO A 12 24.91 36.81 21.16
N ILE A 13 25.85 37.44 20.44
CA ILE A 13 25.84 37.51 18.98
C ILE A 13 26.09 36.10 18.40
N THR A 14 27.10 35.40 18.90
CA THR A 14 27.39 34.01 18.51
C THR A 14 26.17 33.11 18.72
N ARG A 15 25.47 33.25 19.86
CA ARG A 15 24.24 32.49 20.14
C ARG A 15 23.12 32.82 19.15
N ALA A 16 22.89 34.10 18.84
CA ALA A 16 21.89 34.55 17.88
C ALA A 16 22.16 34.01 16.47
N VAL A 17 23.43 34.01 16.05
CA VAL A 17 23.87 33.45 14.76
C VAL A 17 23.58 31.95 14.69
N ILE A 18 23.97 31.17 15.72
CA ILE A 18 23.73 29.72 15.75
C ILE A 18 22.22 29.41 15.68
N ILE A 19 21.40 30.12 16.45
CA ILE A 19 19.94 29.95 16.41
C ILE A 19 19.39 30.25 15.01
N THR A 20 19.87 31.32 14.38
CA THR A 20 19.43 31.74 13.04
C THR A 20 19.77 30.68 12.00
N ILE A 21 21.00 30.16 12.00
CA ILE A 21 21.44 29.10 11.09
C ILE A 21 20.62 27.83 11.30
N ASN A 22 20.44 27.40 12.55
CA ASN A 22 19.66 26.20 12.86
C ASN A 22 18.22 26.32 12.36
N ASN A 23 17.60 27.47 12.55
CA ASN A 23 16.25 27.72 12.05
C ASN A 23 16.22 27.69 10.52
N MET A 24 17.15 28.37 9.84
CA MET A 24 17.24 28.35 8.38
C MET A 24 17.45 26.94 7.82
N LEU A 25 18.29 26.13 8.46
CA LEU A 25 18.49 24.73 8.08
C LEU A 25 17.20 23.92 8.19
N ILE A 26 16.44 24.08 9.27
CA ILE A 26 15.14 23.42 9.46
C ILE A 26 14.16 23.84 8.35
N TYR A 27 14.06 25.15 8.07
CA TYR A 27 13.18 25.64 7.00
C TYR A 27 13.58 25.10 5.63
N LEU A 28 14.88 25.05 5.34
CA LEU A 28 15.39 24.53 4.08
C LEU A 28 15.06 23.04 3.94
N MET A 29 15.30 22.23 4.98
CA MET A 29 14.96 20.81 4.97
C MET A 29 13.45 20.58 4.81
N ALA A 30 12.62 21.39 5.47
CA ALA A 30 11.17 21.33 5.32
C ALA A 30 10.74 21.66 3.89
N ALA A 31 11.31 22.70 3.28
CA ALA A 31 11.00 23.10 1.91
C ALA A 31 11.41 22.04 0.88
N ILE A 32 12.61 21.46 1.02
CA ILE A 32 13.09 20.37 0.16
C ILE A 32 12.19 19.14 0.32
N SER A 33 11.91 18.73 1.55
CA SER A 33 11.06 17.56 1.83
C SER A 33 9.65 17.72 1.26
N HIS A 34 9.08 18.92 1.36
CA HIS A 34 7.79 19.23 0.77
C HIS A 34 7.83 19.12 -0.77
N LYS A 35 8.84 19.73 -1.41
CA LYS A 35 9.03 19.64 -2.86
C LYS A 35 9.14 18.19 -3.32
N ASP A 36 9.97 17.39 -2.66
CA ASP A 36 10.16 15.98 -2.99
C ASP A 36 8.86 15.17 -2.82
N TRP A 37 8.09 15.43 -1.76
CA TRP A 37 6.79 14.80 -1.56
C TRP A 37 5.81 15.11 -2.69
N VAL A 38 5.71 16.38 -3.11
CA VAL A 38 4.85 16.79 -4.23
C VAL A 38 5.28 16.09 -5.52
N SER A 39 6.59 16.10 -5.83
CA SER A 39 7.13 15.46 -7.03
C SER A 39 6.82 13.96 -7.06
N ARG A 40 7.08 13.23 -5.96
CA ARG A 40 6.76 11.78 -5.91
C ARG A 40 5.28 11.50 -6.10
N ARG A 41 4.41 12.32 -5.52
CA ARG A 41 2.95 12.16 -5.66
C ARG A 41 2.51 12.38 -7.11
N GLN A 42 3.09 13.37 -7.78
CA GLN A 42 2.80 13.67 -9.17
C GLN A 42 3.29 12.55 -10.11
N ASP A 43 4.54 12.10 -9.94
CA ASP A 43 5.12 11.05 -10.76
C ASP A 43 4.41 9.71 -10.55
N GLN A 44 4.02 9.39 -9.30
CA GLN A 44 3.25 8.20 -9.00
C GLN A 44 1.87 8.26 -9.66
N LYS A 45 1.18 9.41 -9.59
CA LYS A 45 -0.11 9.60 -10.26
C LYS A 45 0.01 9.37 -11.78
N GLN A 46 1.01 9.97 -12.42
CA GLN A 46 1.28 9.78 -13.85
C GLN A 46 1.69 8.35 -14.18
N GLY A 47 2.46 7.69 -13.31
CA GLY A 47 2.82 6.28 -13.46
C GLY A 47 1.59 5.37 -13.43
N ILE A 48 0.73 5.57 -12.42
CA ILE A 48 -0.54 4.85 -12.27
C ILE A 48 -1.41 5.07 -13.51
N GLU A 49 -1.62 6.33 -13.92
CA GLU A 49 -2.41 6.67 -15.10
C GLU A 49 -1.88 6.00 -16.37
N ARG A 50 -0.57 6.03 -16.61
CA ARG A 50 0.07 5.32 -17.73
C ARG A 50 -0.16 3.81 -17.71
N VAL A 51 -0.12 3.17 -16.53
CA VAL A 51 -0.37 1.73 -16.42
C VAL A 51 -1.85 1.40 -16.66
N HIS A 52 -2.76 2.25 -16.18
CA HIS A 52 -4.20 2.10 -16.44
C HIS A 52 -4.55 2.30 -17.92
N THR A 53 -4.00 3.32 -18.59
CA THR A 53 -4.24 3.56 -20.03
C THR A 53 -3.69 2.42 -20.89
N LEU A 54 -2.57 1.83 -20.50
CA LEU A 54 -2.00 0.64 -21.14
C LEU A 54 -2.74 -0.66 -20.76
N GLY A 55 -3.77 -0.62 -19.90
CA GLY A 55 -4.57 -1.77 -19.51
C GLY A 55 -3.84 -2.83 -18.67
N LYS A 56 -2.62 -2.54 -18.18
CA LYS A 56 -1.77 -3.51 -17.48
C LYS A 56 -2.14 -3.72 -16.01
N TYR A 57 -2.95 -2.81 -15.44
CA TYR A 57 -3.38 -2.93 -14.05
C TYR A 57 -4.64 -3.80 -13.94
N CYS A 58 -4.46 -5.10 -13.66
CA CYS A 58 -5.55 -6.05 -13.51
C CYS A 58 -5.94 -6.37 -12.05
N GLY A 59 -5.49 -5.55 -11.09
CA GLY A 59 -5.72 -5.77 -9.65
C GLY A 59 -5.09 -7.06 -9.11
N LYS A 60 -5.53 -7.52 -7.92
CA LYS A 60 -5.07 -8.78 -7.35
C LYS A 60 -5.68 -9.94 -8.14
N GLN A 61 -4.82 -10.68 -8.85
CA GLN A 61 -5.23 -11.85 -9.62
C GLN A 61 -5.78 -12.95 -8.69
N ALA A 62 -6.81 -13.65 -9.18
CA ALA A 62 -7.36 -14.81 -8.51
C ALA A 62 -6.35 -15.95 -8.51
N ASP A 63 -6.27 -16.68 -7.40
CA ASP A 63 -5.55 -17.95 -7.35
C ASP A 63 -6.41 -19.02 -8.02
N GLN A 64 -6.10 -19.28 -9.30
CA GLN A 64 -6.90 -20.15 -10.16
C GLN A 64 -6.93 -21.59 -9.63
N GLU A 65 -5.80 -22.10 -9.12
CA GLU A 65 -5.70 -23.46 -8.59
C GLU A 65 -6.59 -23.63 -7.36
N ARG A 66 -6.53 -22.67 -6.43
CA ARG A 66 -7.39 -22.70 -5.25
C ARG A 66 -8.87 -22.55 -5.59
N HIS A 67 -9.21 -21.69 -6.55
CA HIS A 67 -10.60 -21.59 -7.02
C HIS A 67 -11.10 -22.89 -7.66
N GLN A 68 -10.24 -23.60 -8.40
CA GLN A 68 -10.58 -24.89 -9.00
C GLN A 68 -10.85 -25.96 -7.92
N LYS A 69 -10.08 -25.97 -6.82
CA LYS A 69 -10.35 -26.83 -5.65
C LYS A 69 -11.72 -26.53 -5.04
N VAL A 70 -12.08 -25.24 -4.90
CA VAL A 70 -13.41 -24.83 -4.41
C VAL A 70 -14.52 -25.36 -5.33
N MET A 71 -14.35 -25.25 -6.65
CA MET A 71 -15.33 -25.78 -7.61
C MET A 71 -15.46 -27.30 -7.51
N CYS A 72 -14.36 -28.03 -7.39
CA CYS A 72 -14.37 -29.48 -7.20
C CYS A 72 -15.16 -29.88 -5.93
N TYR A 73 -14.91 -29.22 -4.79
CA TYR A 73 -15.63 -29.49 -3.55
C TYR A 73 -17.14 -29.20 -3.65
N ARG A 74 -17.50 -28.13 -4.36
CA ARG A 74 -18.90 -27.69 -4.48
C ARG A 74 -19.70 -28.45 -5.54
N GLN A 75 -19.10 -28.75 -6.69
CA GLN A 75 -19.79 -29.38 -7.82
C GLN A 75 -19.73 -30.91 -7.75
N VAL A 76 -18.55 -31.47 -7.44
CA VAL A 76 -18.33 -32.93 -7.43
C VAL A 76 -18.71 -33.52 -6.07
N LYS A 77 -18.11 -33.02 -4.98
CA LYS A 77 -18.35 -33.57 -3.63
C LYS A 77 -19.63 -33.06 -2.97
N LYS A 78 -20.28 -32.05 -3.55
CA LYS A 78 -21.51 -31.40 -3.06
C LYS A 78 -21.47 -31.00 -1.57
N LEU A 79 -20.30 -30.60 -1.08
CA LEU A 79 -20.13 -30.12 0.30
C LEU A 79 -20.81 -28.77 0.53
N SER A 80 -21.22 -28.50 1.78
CA SER A 80 -21.79 -27.20 2.15
C SER A 80 -20.75 -26.08 2.07
N ILE A 81 -21.20 -24.83 2.10
CA ILE A 81 -20.31 -23.65 2.04
C ILE A 81 -19.36 -23.64 3.24
N ARG A 82 -19.86 -24.01 4.43
CA ARG A 82 -19.06 -24.07 5.66
C ARG A 82 -18.00 -25.16 5.58
N GLU A 83 -18.38 -26.38 5.22
CA GLU A 83 -17.42 -27.49 5.09
C GLU A 83 -16.36 -27.22 4.02
N THR A 84 -16.73 -26.56 2.92
CA THR A 84 -15.77 -26.17 1.87
C THR A 84 -14.83 -25.06 2.36
N ALA A 85 -15.34 -24.08 3.11
CA ALA A 85 -14.55 -23.04 3.73
C ALA A 85 -13.49 -23.64 4.69
N ASP A 86 -13.93 -24.56 5.56
CA ASP A 86 -13.04 -25.24 6.51
C ASP A 86 -11.98 -26.08 5.78
N ALA A 87 -12.35 -26.78 4.70
CA ALA A 87 -11.42 -27.60 3.93
C ALA A 87 -10.42 -26.81 3.05
N THR A 88 -10.77 -25.57 2.66
CA THR A 88 -9.95 -24.74 1.75
C THR A 88 -9.21 -23.59 2.46
N GLY A 89 -9.55 -23.31 3.72
CA GLY A 89 -9.00 -22.19 4.49
C GLY A 89 -9.51 -20.82 4.05
N TYR A 90 -10.55 -20.76 3.21
CA TYR A 90 -11.20 -19.51 2.82
C TYR A 90 -12.37 -19.18 3.74
N SER A 91 -12.72 -17.91 3.86
CA SER A 91 -13.92 -17.50 4.57
C SER A 91 -15.19 -17.80 3.76
N SER A 92 -16.32 -17.97 4.44
CA SER A 92 -17.64 -18.16 3.78
C SER A 92 -17.96 -17.04 2.78
N SER A 93 -17.54 -15.80 3.05
CA SER A 93 -17.72 -14.67 2.13
C SER A 93 -16.88 -14.81 0.87
N GLN A 94 -15.64 -15.31 0.99
CA GLN A 94 -14.78 -15.61 -0.15
C GLN A 94 -15.38 -16.75 -0.98
N MET A 95 -15.91 -17.80 -0.34
CA MET A 95 -16.62 -18.88 -1.04
C MET A 95 -17.81 -18.38 -1.85
N CYS A 96 -18.68 -17.54 -1.23
CA CYS A 96 -19.83 -16.96 -1.93
C CYS A 96 -19.39 -16.11 -3.12
N ARG A 97 -18.36 -15.27 -2.95
CA ARG A 97 -17.80 -14.44 -4.01
C ARG A 97 -17.22 -15.28 -5.15
N ILE A 98 -16.47 -16.33 -4.85
CA ILE A 98 -15.90 -17.25 -5.85
C ILE A 98 -17.05 -17.93 -6.60
N GLN A 99 -18.05 -18.46 -5.90
CA GLN A 99 -19.20 -19.11 -6.55
C GLN A 99 -19.98 -18.15 -7.46
N ALA A 100 -20.16 -16.89 -7.05
CA ALA A 100 -20.80 -15.88 -7.88
C ALA A 100 -19.97 -15.53 -9.13
N LEU A 101 -18.64 -15.40 -8.99
CA LEU A 101 -17.73 -15.12 -10.11
C LEU A 101 -17.81 -16.20 -11.20
N TYR A 102 -17.76 -17.47 -10.81
CA TYR A 102 -17.82 -18.58 -11.78
C TYR A 102 -19.22 -18.76 -12.40
N ARG A 103 -20.28 -18.52 -11.64
CA ARG A 103 -21.65 -18.50 -12.21
C ARG A 103 -21.79 -17.40 -13.28
N GLN A 104 -21.15 -16.25 -13.09
CA GLN A 104 -21.15 -15.16 -14.08
C GLN A 104 -20.31 -15.50 -15.31
N SER A 105 -19.14 -16.12 -15.14
CA SER A 105 -18.33 -16.57 -16.29
C SER A 105 -19.05 -17.62 -17.12
N GLU A 106 -19.76 -18.57 -16.50
CA GLU A 106 -20.57 -19.57 -17.21
C GLU A 106 -21.70 -18.91 -18.02
N ARG A 107 -22.37 -17.89 -17.48
CA ARG A 107 -23.43 -17.17 -18.18
C ARG A 107 -22.93 -16.31 -19.34
N GLY A 108 -21.74 -15.72 -19.22
CA GLY A 108 -21.14 -14.89 -20.26
C GLY A 108 -20.59 -15.67 -21.46
N ASN A 109 -20.41 -16.99 -21.34
CA ASN A 109 -19.89 -17.85 -22.41
C ASN A 109 -20.98 -18.39 -23.35
N PHE A 110 -22.26 -18.08 -23.09
CA PHE A 110 -23.42 -18.46 -23.92
C PHE A 110 -24.10 -17.24 -24.56
N GLY A 111 -23.44 -16.07 -24.57
CA GLY A 111 -23.92 -14.82 -25.16
C GLY A 111 -23.08 -14.37 -26.34
#